data_AF-A0A953UCV4-F1
#
_entry.id   AF-A0A953UCV4-F1
#
_cell.length_a   1.000
_cell.length_b   1.000
_cell.length_c   1.000
_cell.angle_alpha   90.00
_cell.angle_beta   90.00
_cell.angle_gamma   90.00
#
_symmetry.space_group_name_H-M   'P 1'
#
loop_
_entity.id
_entity.type
_entity.pdbx_description
1 polymer ?
#
loop_
_entity_poly.entity_id
_entity_poly.type
_entity_poly.pdbx_seq_one_letter_code
_entity_poly.pdbx_strand_id
1 'polypeptide(L)'
;MRTLWGELAWQLGGRDGYEMVREADEKATSPGGSLLFLFQRFSPCLILIDEWAAYACQLRGNSPLPAGGFDAHLAFAHALGHCIRRTGNALLVTSVPNTQDETGGAGEQAATDLLRKALEAPAVAAPPVDESRLLDDLFRATVSHHSSQVYRELLDYVSRFRRYSAYNGFLVRVQRPTVGYVATPSDWMKEFERRVKPDARPLVMLKPFGPVMFVFDIADTEGKPAPPDLMNPFDAKGELDPTVWDNTVGNCSKDRIQVIARDMQVTSAGWARCTVAPGAKQLPEFEVTYNKNQKRLEAYCTLVHELAHIYLGHVCGHPKRKWPDRRSEKRDVKEFEAESVAYVVCARQGVMTTAPQYLADYLGHNDAIPAIDIHRVLVVASKIEEMGRTFRKQEKQNEEEA
;
A
#
# COMPACT_ATOMS: atom_id res chain seq x y z
N MET A 1 25.93 5.68 -19.96
CA MET A 1 24.91 6.46 -19.24
C MET A 1 25.53 7.76 -18.80
N ARG A 2 24.96 8.87 -19.26
CA ARG A 2 25.44 10.24 -19.06
C ARG A 2 24.37 11.14 -18.43
N THR A 3 23.10 10.76 -18.56
CA THR A 3 21.95 11.60 -18.22
C THR A 3 20.93 10.88 -17.34
N LEU A 4 20.04 11.66 -16.72
CA LEU A 4 18.97 11.14 -15.88
C LEU A 4 17.96 10.27 -16.66
N TRP A 5 17.69 10.58 -17.92
CA TRP A 5 16.83 9.76 -18.76
C TRP A 5 17.48 8.47 -19.24
N GLY A 6 18.79 8.46 -19.46
CA GLY A 6 19.55 7.24 -19.76
C GLY A 6 19.53 6.27 -18.58
N GLU A 7 19.76 6.79 -17.38
CA GLU A 7 19.67 6.03 -16.13
C GLU A 7 18.26 5.49 -15.89
N LEU A 8 17.23 6.33 -16.04
CA LEU A 8 15.83 5.92 -15.91
C LEU A 8 15.48 4.75 -16.84
N ALA A 9 15.89 4.83 -18.11
CA ALA A 9 15.58 3.78 -19.07
C ALA A 9 16.35 2.48 -18.81
N TRP A 10 17.59 2.59 -18.32
CA TRP A 10 18.36 1.42 -17.88
C TRP A 10 17.76 0.76 -16.64
N GLN A 11 17.31 1.53 -15.66
CA GLN A 11 16.66 0.98 -14.45
C GLN A 11 15.34 0.28 -14.79
N LEU A 12 14.59 0.78 -15.78
CA LEU A 12 13.33 0.18 -16.21
C LEU A 12 13.49 -1.08 -17.06
N GLY A 13 14.42 -1.08 -18.01
CA GLY A 13 14.49 -2.12 -19.05
C GLY A 13 15.88 -2.69 -19.29
N GLY A 14 16.87 -2.39 -18.44
CA GLY A 14 18.27 -2.75 -18.66
C GLY A 14 18.79 -2.23 -20.00
N ARG A 15 19.52 -3.08 -20.72
CA ARG A 15 20.08 -2.74 -22.04
C ARG A 15 19.00 -2.38 -23.06
N ASP A 16 17.88 -3.10 -23.07
CA ASP A 16 16.79 -2.88 -24.02
C ASP A 16 16.11 -1.54 -23.79
N GLY A 17 15.91 -1.16 -22.52
CA GLY A 17 15.37 0.15 -22.16
C GLY A 17 16.32 1.29 -22.53
N TYR A 18 17.62 1.16 -22.19
CA TYR A 18 18.62 2.16 -22.55
C TYR A 18 18.75 2.36 -24.06
N GLU A 19 18.71 1.30 -24.86
CA GLU A 19 18.81 1.40 -26.32
C GLU A 19 17.70 2.28 -26.91
N MET A 20 16.52 2.31 -26.30
CA MET A 20 15.39 3.16 -26.73
C MET A 20 15.64 4.66 -26.52
N VAL A 21 16.58 5.03 -25.65
CA VAL A 21 16.93 6.44 -25.36
C VAL A 21 18.42 6.75 -25.61
N ARG A 22 19.19 5.82 -26.18
CA ARG A 22 20.65 5.92 -26.30
C ARG A 22 21.09 7.20 -27.00
N GLU A 23 20.47 7.53 -28.13
CA GLU A 23 20.79 8.73 -28.89
C GLU A 23 20.60 10.01 -28.06
N ALA A 24 19.54 10.04 -27.24
CA ALA A 24 19.23 11.16 -26.37
C ALA A 24 20.20 11.25 -25.17
N ASP A 25 20.64 10.11 -24.60
CA ASP A 25 21.68 10.04 -23.56
C ASP A 25 23.04 10.49 -24.10
N GLU A 26 23.42 10.07 -25.31
CA GLU A 26 24.71 10.42 -25.91
C GLU A 26 24.80 11.91 -26.27
N LYS A 27 23.70 12.49 -26.76
CA LYS A 27 23.59 13.91 -27.15
C LYS A 27 23.24 14.84 -25.99
N ALA A 28 22.96 14.30 -24.81
CA ALA A 28 22.53 15.08 -23.65
C ALA A 28 21.28 15.95 -23.91
N THR A 29 20.34 15.42 -24.70
CA THR A 29 19.05 16.07 -25.05
C THR A 29 17.85 15.26 -24.57
N SER A 30 16.71 15.89 -24.32
CA SER A 30 15.48 15.18 -23.90
C SER A 30 15.05 14.11 -24.93
N PRO A 31 14.73 12.87 -24.50
CA PRO A 31 14.24 11.79 -25.37
C PRO A 31 12.82 12.00 -25.90
N GLY A 32 12.08 12.97 -25.36
CA GLY A 32 10.75 13.32 -25.87
C GLY A 32 9.77 12.14 -25.90
N GLY A 33 9.12 11.94 -27.05
CA GLY A 33 8.10 10.90 -27.25
C GLY A 33 8.61 9.46 -27.15
N SER A 34 9.93 9.21 -27.23
CA SER A 34 10.50 7.86 -27.05
C SER A 34 10.20 7.30 -25.66
N LEU A 35 10.01 8.17 -24.67
CA LEU A 35 9.58 7.80 -23.32
C LEU A 35 8.21 7.11 -23.31
N LEU A 36 7.30 7.46 -24.21
CA LEU A 36 5.99 6.83 -24.28
C LEU A 36 6.12 5.34 -24.62
N PHE A 37 6.95 5.00 -25.61
CA PHE A 37 7.21 3.60 -25.98
C PHE A 37 7.95 2.86 -24.87
N LEU A 38 8.86 3.53 -24.18
CA LEU A 38 9.58 2.98 -23.03
C LEU A 38 8.58 2.60 -21.93
N PHE A 39 7.69 3.52 -21.53
CA PHE A 39 6.70 3.24 -20.49
C PHE A 39 5.64 2.25 -20.94
N GLN A 40 5.18 2.28 -22.19
CA GLN A 40 4.26 1.27 -22.71
C GLN A 40 4.88 -0.14 -22.67
N ARG A 41 6.18 -0.26 -22.93
CA ARG A 41 6.88 -1.56 -22.94
C ARG A 41 7.22 -2.08 -21.55
N PHE A 42 7.57 -1.19 -20.63
CA PHE A 42 8.07 -1.56 -19.29
C PHE A 42 7.13 -1.14 -18.15
N SER A 43 5.86 -0.87 -18.45
CA SER A 43 4.80 -0.70 -17.45
C SER A 43 4.24 -2.07 -17.01
N PRO A 44 3.70 -2.19 -15.78
CA PRO A 44 3.53 -1.13 -14.78
C PRO A 44 4.83 -0.71 -14.10
N CYS A 45 5.01 0.59 -13.86
CA CYS A 45 6.24 1.11 -13.23
C CYS A 45 6.01 2.32 -12.31
N LEU A 46 6.78 2.39 -11.22
CA LEU A 46 6.88 3.53 -10.32
C LEU A 46 8.22 4.23 -10.54
N ILE A 47 8.18 5.53 -10.83
CA ILE A 47 9.35 6.36 -11.07
C ILE A 47 9.45 7.33 -9.89
N LEU A 48 10.53 7.20 -9.12
CA LEU A 48 10.85 8.08 -8.00
C LEU A 48 12.03 8.95 -8.38
N ILE A 49 11.87 10.27 -8.35
CA ILE A 49 12.97 11.21 -8.60
C ILE A 49 13.09 12.16 -7.42
N ASP A 50 14.17 12.00 -6.65
CA ASP A 50 14.46 12.86 -5.50
C ASP A 50 15.42 13.98 -5.90
N GLU A 51 15.31 15.15 -5.27
CA GLU A 51 16.21 16.30 -5.43
C GLU A 51 16.40 16.79 -6.88
N TRP A 52 15.43 16.53 -7.77
CA TRP A 52 15.57 16.88 -9.18
C TRP A 52 15.69 18.38 -9.40
N ALA A 53 14.91 19.17 -8.66
CA ALA A 53 14.97 20.62 -8.76
C ALA A 53 16.36 21.16 -8.38
N ALA A 54 16.92 20.70 -7.26
CA ALA A 54 18.26 21.07 -6.81
C ALA A 54 19.33 20.65 -7.84
N TYR A 55 19.22 19.43 -8.37
CA TYR A 55 20.13 18.91 -9.40
C TYR A 55 20.09 19.76 -10.68
N ALA A 56 18.91 20.00 -11.23
CA ALA A 56 18.74 20.74 -12.48
C ALA A 56 19.17 22.21 -12.34
N CYS A 57 18.98 22.83 -11.17
CA CYS A 57 19.42 24.20 -10.89
C CYS A 57 20.93 24.40 -11.08
N GLN A 58 21.75 23.39 -10.78
CA GLN A 58 23.21 23.42 -10.96
C GLN A 58 23.63 23.42 -12.43
N LEU A 59 22.72 23.10 -13.35
CA LEU A 59 22.96 23.03 -14.80
C LEU A 59 22.57 24.32 -15.53
N ARG A 60 22.39 25.43 -14.79
CA ARG A 60 22.14 26.76 -15.36
C ARG A 60 23.42 27.50 -15.71
N GLY A 61 23.37 28.22 -16.85
CA GLY A 61 24.57 28.67 -17.55
C GLY A 61 25.21 27.50 -18.29
N ASN A 62 25.93 27.76 -19.39
CA ASN A 62 26.53 26.72 -20.25
C ASN A 62 27.49 25.81 -19.47
N SER A 63 26.92 24.80 -18.81
CA SER A 63 27.64 23.82 -18.02
C SER A 63 28.24 22.79 -18.98
N PRO A 64 29.54 22.48 -18.88
CA PRO A 64 30.19 21.48 -19.73
C PRO A 64 29.86 20.04 -19.30
N LEU A 65 28.91 19.84 -18.38
CA LEU A 65 28.56 18.54 -17.84
C LEU A 65 27.80 17.69 -18.88
N PRO A 66 28.07 16.38 -18.95
CA PRO A 66 27.43 15.47 -19.91
C PRO A 66 25.94 15.20 -19.61
N ALA A 67 25.40 15.79 -18.53
CA ALA A 67 24.03 15.61 -18.07
C ALA A 67 22.97 16.36 -18.90
N GLY A 68 23.39 17.28 -19.77
CA GLY A 68 22.50 18.18 -20.50
C GLY A 68 22.29 19.49 -19.76
N GLY A 69 21.81 20.51 -20.46
CA GLY A 69 21.54 21.82 -19.87
C GLY A 69 20.21 21.85 -19.11
N PHE A 70 19.99 22.91 -18.34
CA PHE A 70 18.70 23.15 -17.66
C PHE A 70 17.50 23.07 -18.63
N ASP A 71 17.62 23.59 -19.85
CA ASP A 71 16.56 23.53 -20.86
C ASP A 71 16.26 22.09 -21.31
N ALA A 72 17.28 21.22 -21.37
CA ALA A 72 17.10 19.80 -21.69
C ALA A 72 16.34 19.09 -20.55
N HIS A 73 16.62 19.43 -19.29
CA HIS A 73 15.86 18.94 -18.15
C HIS A 73 14.41 19.44 -18.12
N LEU A 74 14.17 20.69 -18.51
CA LEU A 74 12.81 21.23 -18.62
C LEU A 74 12.01 20.53 -19.73
N ALA A 75 12.64 20.31 -20.90
CA ALA A 75 12.04 19.55 -21.99
C ALA A 75 11.80 18.08 -21.61
N PHE A 76 12.68 17.50 -20.79
CA PHE A 76 12.51 16.16 -20.25
C PHE A 76 11.35 16.10 -19.24
N ALA A 77 11.20 17.07 -18.36
CA ALA A 77 10.06 17.16 -17.42
C ALA A 77 8.71 17.21 -18.13
N HIS A 78 8.59 18.04 -19.17
CA HIS A 78 7.38 18.07 -20.01
C HIS A 78 7.10 16.70 -20.65
N ALA A 79 8.12 16.09 -21.27
CA ALA A 79 7.96 14.80 -21.94
C ALA A 79 7.60 13.68 -20.97
N LEU A 80 8.27 13.63 -19.81
CA LEU A 80 8.04 12.66 -18.75
C LEU A 80 6.62 12.76 -18.21
N GLY A 81 6.19 13.96 -17.81
CA GLY A 81 4.83 14.20 -17.31
C GLY A 81 3.76 13.84 -18.35
N HIS A 82 3.99 14.18 -19.63
CA HIS A 82 3.07 13.84 -20.71
C HIS A 82 2.97 12.32 -20.94
N CYS A 83 4.11 11.63 -21.06
CA CYS A 83 4.13 10.20 -21.39
C CYS A 83 3.57 9.35 -20.25
N ILE A 84 3.80 9.73 -18.99
CA ILE A 84 3.25 9.04 -17.82
C ILE A 84 1.72 9.17 -17.78
N ARG A 85 1.19 10.39 -18.00
CA ARG A 85 -0.27 10.62 -18.10
C ARG A 85 -0.92 9.83 -19.26
N ARG A 86 -0.16 9.52 -20.32
CA ARG A 86 -0.63 8.76 -21.50
C ARG A 86 -0.57 7.25 -21.35
N THR A 87 0.29 6.72 -20.47
CA THR A 87 0.55 5.27 -20.38
C THR A 87 -0.45 4.56 -19.46
N GLY A 88 -1.16 5.29 -18.60
CA GLY A 88 -2.21 4.75 -17.71
C GLY A 88 -1.69 3.93 -16.53
N ASN A 89 -0.64 3.13 -16.74
CA ASN A 89 -0.06 2.20 -15.75
C ASN A 89 1.35 2.62 -15.29
N ALA A 90 1.68 3.91 -15.32
CA ALA A 90 2.96 4.44 -14.84
C ALA A 90 2.69 5.56 -13.83
N LEU A 91 3.44 5.56 -12.72
CA LEU A 91 3.32 6.57 -11.68
C LEU A 91 4.64 7.33 -11.50
N LEU A 92 4.58 8.67 -11.51
CA LEU A 92 5.70 9.54 -11.17
C LEU A 92 5.50 10.12 -9.78
N VAL A 93 6.51 9.97 -8.92
CA VAL A 93 6.61 10.71 -7.67
C VAL A 93 7.94 11.45 -7.69
N THR A 94 7.88 12.77 -7.46
CA THR A 94 9.08 13.61 -7.41
C THR A 94 9.00 14.51 -6.19
N SER A 95 10.13 14.75 -5.54
CA SER A 95 10.24 15.79 -4.53
C SER A 95 10.42 17.13 -5.23
N VAL A 96 9.61 18.11 -4.85
CA VAL A 96 9.75 19.51 -5.27
C VAL A 96 9.87 20.33 -3.99
N PRO A 97 10.95 21.11 -3.80
CA PRO A 97 11.13 21.95 -2.62
C PRO A 97 9.92 22.88 -2.41
N ASN A 98 9.42 22.96 -1.18
CA ASN A 98 8.36 23.90 -0.82
C ASN A 98 8.93 25.33 -0.87
N THR A 99 8.20 26.23 -1.54
CA THR A 99 8.64 27.61 -1.83
C THR A 99 8.82 28.51 -0.60
N GLN A 100 8.67 28.01 0.63
CA GLN A 100 8.68 28.83 1.85
C GLN A 100 9.81 28.52 2.86
N ASP A 101 10.51 27.39 2.77
CA ASP A 101 11.36 26.94 3.89
C ASP A 101 12.88 26.83 3.60
N GLU A 102 13.36 27.17 2.40
CA GLU A 102 14.80 27.05 2.09
C GLU A 102 15.46 28.37 1.67
N THR A 103 16.61 28.64 2.28
CA THR A 103 17.59 29.71 2.04
C THR A 103 18.23 29.66 0.64
N GLY A 104 17.45 29.39 -0.40
CA GLY A 104 17.88 29.46 -1.80
C GLY A 104 17.75 30.88 -2.35
N GLY A 105 18.71 31.30 -3.18
CA GLY A 105 18.65 32.60 -3.85
C GLY A 105 17.45 32.71 -4.81
N ALA A 106 16.96 33.92 -5.10
CA ALA A 106 15.80 34.16 -5.97
C ALA A 106 15.84 33.45 -7.34
N GLY A 107 17.05 33.16 -7.86
CA GLY A 107 17.23 32.36 -9.07
C GLY A 107 16.81 30.90 -8.89
N GLU A 108 17.15 30.27 -7.77
CA GLU A 108 16.88 28.86 -7.46
C GLU A 108 15.38 28.57 -7.38
N GLN A 109 14.66 29.41 -6.63
CA GLN A 109 13.20 29.39 -6.52
C GLN A 109 12.51 29.47 -7.89
N ALA A 110 13.00 30.34 -8.79
CA ALA A 110 12.42 30.48 -10.12
C ALA A 110 12.55 29.22 -11.01
N ALA A 111 13.60 28.39 -10.86
CA ALA A 111 13.67 27.13 -11.62
C ALA A 111 12.85 26.01 -11.03
N THR A 112 12.78 25.93 -9.70
CA THR A 112 11.89 24.98 -9.03
C THR A 112 10.45 25.20 -9.52
N ASP A 113 10.04 26.46 -9.65
CA ASP A 113 8.76 26.84 -10.24
C ASP A 113 8.61 26.43 -11.71
N LEU A 114 9.67 26.58 -12.52
CA LEU A 114 9.64 26.19 -13.94
C LEU A 114 9.55 24.67 -14.11
N LEU A 115 10.31 23.89 -13.34
CA LEU A 115 10.26 22.42 -13.38
C LEU A 115 8.92 21.89 -12.88
N ARG A 116 8.39 22.46 -11.80
CA ARG A 116 7.04 22.16 -11.32
C ARG A 116 5.99 22.45 -12.39
N LYS A 117 6.02 23.64 -12.98
CA LYS A 117 5.12 23.99 -14.10
C LYS A 117 5.27 23.04 -15.28
N ALA A 118 6.48 22.56 -15.57
CA ALA A 118 6.70 21.62 -16.65
C ALA A 118 6.09 20.23 -16.40
N LEU A 119 5.98 19.81 -15.14
CA LEU A 119 5.27 18.60 -14.75
C LEU A 119 3.74 18.80 -14.70
N GLU A 120 3.30 20.04 -14.43
CA GLU A 120 1.91 20.44 -14.24
C GLU A 120 1.19 20.94 -15.52
N ALA A 121 1.92 21.37 -16.54
CA ALA A 121 1.34 21.98 -17.76
C ALA A 121 0.39 21.02 -18.52
N PRO A 122 -0.71 21.53 -19.11
CA PRO A 122 -1.92 20.72 -19.29
C PRO A 122 -1.98 20.01 -20.64
N ALA A 123 -2.48 18.78 -20.61
CA ALA A 123 -3.43 18.32 -21.63
C ALA A 123 -4.59 17.67 -20.86
N VAL A 124 -5.63 18.49 -20.64
CA VAL A 124 -6.83 18.19 -19.84
C VAL A 124 -6.55 18.12 -18.34
N ALA A 125 -7.37 18.81 -17.55
CA ALA A 125 -7.35 18.68 -16.10
C ALA A 125 -7.52 17.21 -15.75
N ALA A 126 -6.50 16.59 -15.15
CA ALA A 126 -6.64 15.24 -14.64
C ALA A 126 -7.81 15.26 -13.64
N PRO A 127 -8.76 14.32 -13.73
CA PRO A 127 -9.74 14.16 -12.67
C PRO A 127 -8.98 14.00 -11.34
N PRO A 128 -9.53 14.46 -10.21
CA PRO A 128 -8.88 14.30 -8.92
C PRO A 128 -8.47 12.84 -8.77
N VAL A 129 -7.15 12.64 -8.75
CA VAL A 129 -6.57 11.32 -8.69
C VAL A 129 -6.70 10.88 -7.25
N ASP A 130 -7.59 9.93 -7.03
CA ASP A 130 -7.66 9.22 -5.77
C ASP A 130 -6.43 8.30 -5.72
N GLU A 131 -5.45 8.60 -4.87
CA GLU A 131 -4.22 7.80 -4.72
C GLU A 131 -4.53 6.32 -4.44
N SER A 132 -5.69 6.04 -3.82
CA SER A 132 -6.18 4.67 -3.64
C SER A 132 -6.50 3.98 -4.98
N ARG A 133 -7.08 4.71 -5.94
CA ARG A 133 -7.41 4.18 -7.28
C ARG A 133 -6.18 3.90 -8.15
N LEU A 134 -5.13 4.71 -8.06
CA LEU A 134 -3.87 4.46 -8.78
C LEU A 134 -3.20 3.17 -8.31
N LEU A 135 -3.17 2.98 -7.00
CA LEU A 135 -2.70 1.75 -6.40
C LEU A 135 -3.61 0.61 -6.82
N ASP A 136 -4.93 0.77 -6.78
CA ASP A 136 -5.91 -0.24 -7.23
C ASP A 136 -5.78 -0.62 -8.70
N ASP A 137 -5.44 0.32 -9.58
CA ASP A 137 -5.20 0.05 -11.00
C ASP A 137 -3.89 -0.74 -11.19
N LEU A 138 -2.87 -0.48 -10.37
CA LEU A 138 -1.64 -1.28 -10.27
C LEU A 138 -1.92 -2.68 -9.69
N PHE A 139 -2.79 -2.77 -8.68
CA PHE A 139 -3.30 -4.03 -8.12
C PHE A 139 -4.06 -4.83 -9.16
N ARG A 140 -4.97 -4.20 -9.92
CA ARG A 140 -5.68 -4.83 -11.02
C ARG A 140 -4.69 -5.29 -12.10
N ALA A 141 -3.74 -4.48 -12.52
CA ALA A 141 -2.76 -4.92 -13.51
C ALA A 141 -1.94 -6.14 -13.04
N THR A 142 -1.69 -6.27 -11.74
CA THR A 142 -0.90 -7.36 -11.15
C THR A 142 -1.74 -8.61 -10.80
N VAL A 143 -3.03 -8.45 -10.45
CA VAL A 143 -3.89 -9.53 -9.92
C VAL A 143 -5.05 -9.90 -10.88
N SER A 144 -5.48 -9.02 -11.77
CA SER A 144 -6.69 -9.23 -12.62
C SER A 144 -6.58 -10.36 -13.63
N HIS A 145 -5.41 -10.99 -13.76
CA HIS A 145 -5.20 -12.12 -14.65
C HIS A 145 -5.07 -13.47 -13.93
N HIS A 146 -5.33 -13.53 -12.62
CA HIS A 146 -5.06 -14.73 -11.84
C HIS A 146 -6.28 -15.35 -11.17
N SER A 147 -6.21 -16.68 -11.05
CA SER A 147 -7.21 -17.55 -10.44
C SER A 147 -7.34 -17.31 -8.94
N SER A 148 -8.47 -17.75 -8.39
CA SER A 148 -8.73 -17.91 -6.95
C SER A 148 -7.52 -18.43 -6.15
N GLN A 149 -6.75 -19.35 -6.74
CA GLN A 149 -5.54 -19.93 -6.14
C GLN A 149 -4.42 -18.91 -5.90
N VAL A 150 -4.09 -18.06 -6.88
CA VAL A 150 -3.01 -17.07 -6.74
C VAL A 150 -3.37 -16.01 -5.69
N TYR A 151 -4.64 -15.64 -5.62
CA TYR A 151 -5.12 -14.74 -4.58
C TYR A 151 -4.99 -15.36 -3.19
N ARG A 152 -5.33 -16.63 -3.04
CA ARG A 152 -5.10 -17.37 -1.80
C ARG A 152 -3.64 -17.41 -1.42
N GLU A 153 -2.74 -17.70 -2.37
CA GLU A 153 -1.29 -17.68 -2.14
C GLU A 153 -0.79 -16.29 -1.69
N LEU A 154 -1.38 -15.22 -2.23
CA LEU A 154 -1.11 -13.86 -1.80
C LEU A 154 -1.56 -13.63 -0.35
N LEU A 155 -2.80 -13.99 -0.01
CA LEU A 155 -3.31 -13.84 1.36
C LEU A 155 -2.50 -14.66 2.35
N ASP A 156 -2.12 -15.88 1.96
CA ASP A 156 -1.24 -16.74 2.74
C ASP A 156 0.08 -16.05 3.01
N TYR A 157 0.75 -15.56 1.95
CA TYR A 157 2.01 -14.82 2.05
C TYR A 157 1.91 -13.62 2.98
N VAL A 158 0.90 -12.77 2.81
CA VAL A 158 0.72 -11.58 3.64
C VAL A 158 0.43 -11.94 5.11
N SER A 159 -0.23 -13.07 5.34
CA SER A 159 -0.52 -13.57 6.68
C SER A 159 0.73 -14.09 7.41
N ARG A 160 1.76 -14.51 6.65
CA ARG A 160 3.11 -14.87 7.15
C ARG A 160 3.84 -13.68 7.74
N PHE A 161 3.65 -12.51 7.12
CA PHE A 161 4.51 -11.36 7.30
C PHE A 161 4.06 -10.46 8.46
N ARG A 162 4.00 -11.02 9.68
CA ARG A 162 3.34 -10.41 10.87
C ARG A 162 4.02 -9.15 11.43
N ARG A 163 5.33 -9.00 11.21
CA ARG A 163 6.12 -7.88 11.75
C ARG A 163 5.76 -6.53 11.12
N TYR A 164 5.23 -6.55 9.90
CA TYR A 164 4.83 -5.37 9.14
C TYR A 164 3.34 -5.39 8.83
N SER A 165 2.79 -4.26 8.38
CA SER A 165 1.39 -4.19 7.94
C SER A 165 1.12 -5.16 6.80
N ALA A 166 -0.13 -5.62 6.67
CA ALA A 166 -0.52 -6.53 5.61
C ALA A 166 -0.20 -5.94 4.21
N TYR A 167 -0.39 -4.62 4.09
CA TYR A 167 -0.05 -3.87 2.89
C TYR A 167 1.46 -3.86 2.57
N ASN A 168 2.33 -3.63 3.56
CA ASN A 168 3.78 -3.71 3.34
C ASN A 168 4.22 -5.13 2.99
N GLY A 169 3.58 -6.17 3.55
CA GLY A 169 3.77 -7.55 3.14
C GLY A 169 3.46 -7.76 1.65
N PHE A 170 2.34 -7.20 1.18
CA PHE A 170 2.01 -7.21 -0.24
C PHE A 170 3.06 -6.50 -1.11
N LEU A 171 3.51 -5.30 -0.71
CA LEU A 171 4.52 -4.56 -1.49
C LEU A 171 5.82 -5.35 -1.67
N VAL A 172 6.27 -6.04 -0.63
CA VAL A 172 7.41 -6.94 -0.71
C VAL A 172 7.13 -8.09 -1.67
N ARG A 173 5.94 -8.71 -1.59
CA ARG A 173 5.54 -9.84 -2.43
C ARG A 173 5.57 -9.52 -3.92
N VAL A 174 5.18 -8.30 -4.29
CA VAL A 174 5.19 -7.81 -5.68
C VAL A 174 6.62 -7.61 -6.18
N GLN A 175 7.49 -7.05 -5.33
CA GLN A 175 8.90 -6.81 -5.70
C GLN A 175 9.73 -8.09 -5.77
N ARG A 176 9.53 -9.02 -4.83
CA ARG A 176 10.26 -10.29 -4.78
C ARG A 176 9.42 -11.40 -4.11
N PRO A 177 8.83 -12.32 -4.91
CA PRO A 177 7.93 -13.37 -4.42
C PRO A 177 8.49 -14.35 -3.41
N THR A 178 9.79 -14.59 -3.45
CA THR A 178 10.49 -15.65 -2.69
C THR A 178 10.96 -15.19 -1.32
N VAL A 179 10.70 -13.94 -0.94
CA VAL A 179 11.17 -13.36 0.32
C VAL A 179 10.46 -14.03 1.50
N GLY A 180 11.24 -14.57 2.44
CA GLY A 180 10.69 -15.10 3.69
C GLY A 180 10.71 -14.08 4.82
N TYR A 181 11.78 -13.25 4.88
CA TYR A 181 12.01 -12.33 5.97
C TYR A 181 12.78 -11.11 5.48
N VAL A 182 12.31 -9.91 5.80
CA VAL A 182 13.05 -8.67 5.54
C VAL A 182 13.15 -7.81 6.77
N ALA A 183 14.25 -7.07 6.85
CA ALA A 183 14.56 -6.12 7.91
C ALA A 183 15.41 -4.97 7.37
N THR A 184 15.47 -3.86 8.11
CA THR A 184 16.37 -2.76 7.76
C THR A 184 17.83 -3.17 8.02
N PRO A 185 18.83 -2.50 7.40
CA PRO A 185 20.24 -2.78 7.68
C PRO A 185 20.59 -2.69 9.18
N SER A 186 19.97 -1.72 9.87
CA SER A 186 20.14 -1.52 11.30
C SER A 186 19.59 -2.68 12.12
N ASP A 187 18.41 -3.18 11.77
CA ASP A 187 17.77 -4.30 12.48
C ASP A 187 18.53 -5.61 12.22
N TRP A 188 19.00 -5.83 10.99
CA TRP A 188 19.87 -6.98 10.66
C TRP A 188 21.12 -7.01 11.53
N MET A 189 21.75 -5.87 11.73
CA MET A 189 22.95 -5.77 12.56
C MET A 189 22.62 -5.95 14.05
N LYS A 190 21.57 -5.29 14.54
CA LYS A 190 21.23 -5.24 15.98
C LYS A 190 20.63 -6.55 16.50
N GLU A 191 19.75 -7.19 15.73
CA GLU A 191 18.97 -8.34 16.18
C GLU A 191 19.60 -9.67 15.76
N PHE A 192 20.30 -9.69 14.63
CA PHE A 192 20.80 -10.93 14.03
C PHE A 192 22.33 -10.96 13.85
N GLU A 193 23.03 -9.86 14.14
CA GLU A 193 24.47 -9.71 13.88
C GLU A 193 24.83 -10.03 12.42
N ARG A 194 23.96 -9.62 11.49
CA ARG A 194 24.12 -9.79 10.04
C ARG A 194 24.31 -8.44 9.36
N ARG A 195 25.05 -8.42 8.27
CA ARG A 195 25.30 -7.23 7.43
C ARG A 195 24.73 -7.44 6.04
N VAL A 196 24.23 -6.37 5.45
CA VAL A 196 23.74 -6.39 4.07
C VAL A 196 24.93 -6.45 3.11
N LYS A 197 24.85 -7.31 2.10
CA LYS A 197 25.89 -7.45 1.07
C LYS A 197 25.99 -6.15 0.25
N PRO A 198 27.20 -5.76 -0.22
CA PRO A 198 27.39 -4.50 -0.95
C PRO A 198 26.55 -4.34 -2.23
N ASP A 199 26.19 -5.45 -2.88
CA ASP A 199 25.44 -5.52 -4.15
C ASP A 199 23.96 -5.88 -3.95
N ALA A 200 23.50 -5.94 -2.70
CA ALA A 200 22.12 -6.27 -2.37
C ALA A 200 21.14 -5.22 -2.91
N ARG A 201 20.10 -5.68 -3.62
CA ARG A 201 19.04 -4.80 -4.10
C ARG A 201 18.01 -4.56 -2.99
N PRO A 202 17.78 -3.30 -2.58
CA PRO A 202 16.81 -3.00 -1.54
C PRO A 202 15.38 -3.26 -2.02
N LEU A 203 14.53 -3.66 -1.09
CA LEU A 203 13.08 -3.74 -1.25
C LEU A 203 12.46 -2.53 -0.57
N VAL A 204 11.39 -2.00 -1.16
CA VAL A 204 10.72 -0.78 -0.71
C VAL A 204 9.48 -1.12 0.12
N MET A 205 9.33 -0.48 1.27
CA MET A 205 8.11 -0.49 2.08
C MET A 205 7.66 0.93 2.39
N LEU A 206 6.39 1.11 2.73
CA LEU A 206 5.90 2.37 3.26
C LEU A 206 6.32 2.51 4.72
N LYS A 207 6.75 3.72 5.08
CA LYS A 207 7.08 4.11 6.45
C LYS A 207 6.00 5.02 7.00
N PRO A 208 5.47 4.80 8.23
CA PRO A 208 4.57 5.76 8.85
C PRO A 208 5.22 7.15 8.90
N PHE A 209 4.50 8.17 8.43
CA PHE A 209 4.94 9.57 8.42
C PHE A 209 6.26 9.83 7.67
N GLY A 210 6.62 8.97 6.72
CA GLY A 210 7.79 9.16 5.86
C GLY A 210 7.54 8.61 4.45
N PRO A 211 8.41 8.89 3.48
CA PRO A 211 8.17 8.51 2.09
C PRO A 211 8.18 6.98 1.92
N VAL A 212 9.33 6.35 2.16
CA VAL A 212 9.53 4.90 2.08
C VAL A 212 10.65 4.47 3.04
N MET A 213 10.75 3.17 3.29
CA MET A 213 11.89 2.55 3.95
C MET A 213 12.44 1.41 3.09
N PHE A 214 13.76 1.25 3.14
CA PHE A 214 14.46 0.18 2.44
C PHE A 214 14.75 -0.98 3.38
N VAL A 215 14.41 -2.18 2.93
CA VAL A 215 14.59 -3.43 3.67
C VAL A 215 15.28 -4.45 2.77
N PHE A 216 15.94 -5.43 3.38
CA PHE A 216 16.74 -6.42 2.69
C PHE A 216 16.33 -7.81 3.11
N ASP A 217 16.33 -8.74 2.16
CA ASP A 217 16.04 -10.15 2.43
C ASP A 217 17.18 -10.77 3.23
N ILE A 218 16.86 -11.84 3.96
CA ILE A 218 17.88 -12.62 4.67
C ILE A 218 18.93 -13.20 3.71
N ALA A 219 18.53 -13.53 2.48
CA ALA A 219 19.43 -13.98 1.42
C ALA A 219 20.43 -12.90 0.98
N ASP A 220 20.09 -11.63 1.17
CA ASP A 220 20.90 -10.46 0.82
C ASP A 220 21.89 -10.07 1.92
N THR A 221 21.97 -10.87 2.99
CA THR A 221 22.83 -10.59 4.14
C THR A 221 23.90 -11.67 4.33
N GLU A 222 24.97 -11.31 5.03
CA GLU A 222 26.06 -12.18 5.47
C GLU A 222 26.26 -12.06 6.98
N GLY A 223 26.76 -13.11 7.62
CA GLY A 223 26.93 -13.16 9.08
C GLY A 223 26.40 -14.46 9.69
N LYS A 224 26.04 -14.42 10.98
CA LYS A 224 25.58 -15.59 11.74
C LYS A 224 24.39 -16.29 11.05
N PRO A 225 24.33 -17.63 11.03
CA PRO A 225 23.21 -18.36 10.44
C PRO A 225 21.89 -17.88 11.06
N ALA A 226 20.89 -17.69 10.21
CA ALA A 226 19.57 -17.26 10.64
C ALA A 226 18.96 -18.26 11.64
N PRO A 227 18.26 -17.78 12.69
CA PRO A 227 17.48 -18.66 13.55
C PRO A 227 16.49 -19.51 12.71
N PRO A 228 16.39 -20.83 12.94
CA PRO A 228 15.45 -21.68 12.20
C PRO A 228 14.00 -21.19 12.28
N ASP A 229 13.64 -20.58 13.42
CA ASP A 229 12.31 -20.06 13.70
C ASP A 229 11.94 -18.84 12.81
N LEU A 230 12.93 -18.12 12.26
CA LEU A 230 12.68 -17.07 11.28
C LEU A 230 12.18 -17.63 9.94
N MET A 231 12.55 -18.87 9.62
CA MET A 231 12.19 -19.54 8.38
C MET A 231 10.84 -20.27 8.45
N ASN A 232 10.29 -20.47 9.66
CA ASN A 232 9.01 -21.15 9.88
C ASN A 232 8.17 -20.46 10.98
N PRO A 233 7.59 -19.27 10.72
CA PRO A 233 6.80 -18.54 11.70
C PRO A 233 5.38 -19.11 11.95
N PHE A 234 5.12 -20.40 11.66
CA PHE A 234 3.76 -20.97 11.48
C PHE A 234 3.20 -21.87 12.57
N ASP A 235 3.70 -21.83 13.80
CA ASP A 235 2.98 -22.53 14.86
C ASP A 235 1.77 -21.69 15.29
N ALA A 236 0.67 -21.87 14.55
CA ALA A 236 -0.67 -21.48 14.97
C ALA A 236 -0.98 -22.24 16.25
N LYS A 237 -0.88 -21.55 17.40
CA LYS A 237 -1.11 -22.15 18.72
C LYS A 237 -2.57 -22.59 18.94
N GLY A 238 -3.48 -22.22 18.04
CA GLY A 238 -4.89 -22.61 18.09
C GLY A 238 -5.71 -21.85 19.16
N GLU A 239 -5.07 -20.92 19.88
CA GLU A 239 -5.68 -20.15 20.96
C GLU A 239 -5.55 -18.65 20.69
N LEU A 240 -6.67 -17.94 20.81
CA LEU A 240 -6.70 -16.48 20.76
C LEU A 240 -6.28 -15.92 22.12
N ASP A 241 -5.26 -15.07 22.14
CA ASP A 241 -4.90 -14.32 23.34
C ASP A 241 -6.12 -13.49 23.81
N PRO A 242 -6.59 -13.67 25.06
CA PRO A 242 -7.77 -12.96 25.57
C PRO A 242 -7.69 -11.44 25.41
N THR A 243 -6.49 -10.87 25.51
CA THR A 243 -6.25 -9.43 25.36
C THR A 243 -6.60 -8.92 23.96
N VAL A 244 -6.44 -9.74 22.93
CA VAL A 244 -6.76 -9.36 21.54
C VAL A 244 -8.25 -9.06 21.40
N TRP A 245 -9.11 -9.89 21.98
CA TRP A 245 -10.54 -9.61 21.97
C TRP A 245 -10.85 -8.33 22.74
N ASP A 246 -10.36 -8.22 23.97
CA ASP A 246 -10.70 -7.11 24.86
C ASP A 246 -10.24 -5.78 24.27
N ASN A 247 -9.06 -5.75 23.66
CA ASN A 247 -8.56 -4.60 22.91
C ASN A 247 -9.43 -4.31 21.67
N THR A 248 -9.80 -5.33 20.90
CA THR A 248 -10.64 -5.17 19.70
C THR A 248 -11.99 -4.55 20.07
N VAL A 249 -12.71 -5.13 21.04
CA VAL A 249 -14.01 -4.63 21.52
C VAL A 249 -13.85 -3.26 22.16
N GLY A 250 -12.82 -3.04 22.97
CA GLY A 250 -12.56 -1.74 23.60
C GLY A 250 -12.25 -0.62 22.60
N ASN A 251 -11.60 -0.95 21.47
CA ASN A 251 -11.37 0.00 20.39
C ASN A 251 -12.62 0.23 19.51
N CYS A 252 -13.53 -0.74 19.39
CA CYS A 252 -14.81 -0.58 18.69
C CYS A 252 -15.61 0.62 19.24
N SER A 253 -15.68 0.76 20.56
CA SER A 253 -16.39 1.87 21.22
C SER A 253 -15.86 3.25 20.81
N LYS A 254 -14.57 3.38 20.47
CA LYS A 254 -13.96 4.66 20.03
C LYS A 254 -14.40 5.07 18.63
N ASP A 255 -14.74 4.09 17.81
CA ASP A 255 -15.33 4.30 16.49
C ASP A 255 -16.87 4.26 16.53
N ARG A 256 -17.49 4.36 17.73
CA ARG A 256 -18.95 4.33 17.95
C ARG A 256 -19.61 3.02 17.49
N ILE A 257 -18.89 1.92 17.63
CA ILE A 257 -19.36 0.57 17.32
C ILE A 257 -19.67 -0.14 18.64
N GLN A 258 -20.94 -0.47 18.86
CA GLN A 258 -21.37 -1.27 20.00
C GLN A 258 -21.34 -2.75 19.61
N VAL A 259 -20.60 -3.56 20.39
CA VAL A 259 -20.54 -5.01 20.19
C VAL A 259 -21.51 -5.69 21.16
N ILE A 260 -22.45 -6.49 20.64
CA ILE A 260 -23.52 -7.11 21.41
C ILE A 260 -23.52 -8.63 21.21
N ALA A 261 -23.54 -9.37 22.32
CA ALA A 261 -23.78 -10.81 22.30
C ALA A 261 -25.29 -11.07 22.29
N ARG A 262 -25.80 -11.87 21.35
CA ARG A 262 -27.22 -12.27 21.32
C ARG A 262 -27.39 -13.77 21.25
N ASP A 263 -28.53 -14.24 21.74
CA ASP A 263 -28.96 -15.63 21.51
C ASP A 263 -29.47 -15.77 20.09
N MET A 264 -28.84 -16.62 19.29
CA MET A 264 -29.15 -16.79 17.87
C MET A 264 -29.15 -18.27 17.50
N GLN A 265 -29.89 -18.61 16.45
CA GLN A 265 -29.87 -19.96 15.87
C GLN A 265 -28.46 -20.33 15.41
N VAL A 266 -28.13 -21.62 15.41
CA VAL A 266 -26.79 -22.14 15.04
C VAL A 266 -26.36 -21.70 13.64
N THR A 267 -27.32 -21.51 12.72
CA THR A 267 -27.09 -21.06 11.35
C THR A 267 -26.80 -19.57 11.21
N SER A 268 -26.92 -18.79 12.29
CA SER A 268 -26.68 -17.35 12.28
C SER A 268 -25.49 -17.00 13.17
N ALA A 269 -24.43 -16.50 12.52
CA ALA A 269 -23.18 -16.14 13.18
C ALA A 269 -23.24 -14.75 13.80
N GLY A 270 -23.73 -13.75 13.05
CA GLY A 270 -23.74 -12.35 13.45
C GLY A 270 -24.26 -11.44 12.34
N TRP A 271 -24.21 -10.13 12.60
CA TRP A 271 -24.44 -9.09 11.60
C TRP A 271 -23.97 -7.72 12.11
N ALA A 272 -23.62 -6.82 11.19
CA ALA A 272 -23.40 -5.40 11.43
C ALA A 272 -24.54 -4.54 10.88
N ARG A 273 -24.92 -3.49 11.60
CA ARG A 273 -25.83 -2.44 11.09
C ARG A 273 -25.42 -1.06 11.54
N CYS A 274 -25.86 -0.07 10.78
CA CYS A 274 -25.83 1.33 11.19
C CYS A 274 -27.11 1.64 11.98
N THR A 275 -26.98 1.97 13.26
CA THR A 275 -28.11 2.34 14.13
C THR A 275 -28.47 3.81 14.00
N VAL A 276 -27.47 4.65 13.74
CA VAL A 276 -27.64 6.09 13.48
C VAL A 276 -26.95 6.42 12.18
N ALA A 277 -27.73 6.82 11.17
CA ALA A 277 -27.21 7.13 9.83
C ALA A 277 -26.27 8.35 9.84
N PRO A 278 -25.24 8.36 8.98
CA PRO A 278 -24.35 9.51 8.86
C PRO A 278 -25.08 10.71 8.25
N GLY A 279 -24.82 11.90 8.79
CA GLY A 279 -25.30 13.17 8.27
C GLY A 279 -24.16 14.19 8.14
N ALA A 280 -24.45 15.40 7.65
CA ALA A 280 -23.42 16.43 7.41
C ALA A 280 -22.55 16.74 8.65
N LYS A 281 -23.14 16.69 9.85
CA LYS A 281 -22.45 16.84 11.14
C LYS A 281 -22.65 15.64 12.09
N GLN A 282 -23.48 14.67 11.70
CA GLN A 282 -23.82 13.51 12.53
C GLN A 282 -22.90 12.35 12.18
N LEU A 283 -22.11 11.93 13.17
CA LEU A 283 -21.28 10.74 13.06
C LEU A 283 -22.17 9.49 13.15
N PRO A 284 -21.93 8.48 12.31
CA PRO A 284 -22.70 7.25 12.35
C PRO A 284 -22.42 6.46 13.63
N GLU A 285 -23.43 5.72 14.08
CA GLU A 285 -23.31 4.74 15.15
C GLU A 285 -23.63 3.36 14.58
N PHE A 286 -22.93 2.36 15.10
CA PHE A 286 -23.00 0.99 14.60
C PHE A 286 -23.27 0.01 15.72
N GLU A 287 -23.91 -1.09 15.35
CA GLU A 287 -24.09 -2.26 16.19
C GLU A 287 -23.57 -3.47 15.45
N VAL A 288 -22.64 -4.19 16.08
CA VAL A 288 -22.15 -5.50 15.64
C VAL A 288 -22.67 -6.54 16.62
N THR A 289 -23.46 -7.48 16.11
CA THR A 289 -23.99 -8.59 16.89
C THR A 289 -23.23 -9.87 16.56
N TYR A 290 -22.90 -10.66 17.57
CA TYR A 290 -22.41 -12.03 17.40
C TYR A 290 -23.23 -13.01 18.25
N ASN A 291 -23.24 -14.28 17.82
CA ASN A 291 -23.96 -15.35 18.52
C ASN A 291 -23.23 -15.73 19.81
N LYS A 292 -23.89 -15.53 20.96
CA LYS A 292 -23.33 -15.82 22.30
C LYS A 292 -23.01 -17.30 22.52
N ASN A 293 -23.59 -18.19 21.71
CA ASN A 293 -23.42 -19.64 21.81
C ASN A 293 -22.16 -20.13 21.07
N GLN A 294 -21.51 -19.27 20.28
CA GLN A 294 -20.25 -19.59 19.59
C GLN A 294 -19.08 -19.67 20.57
N LYS A 295 -18.10 -20.52 20.23
CA LYS A 295 -16.82 -20.50 20.94
C LYS A 295 -16.15 -19.14 20.75
N ARG A 296 -15.33 -18.74 21.71
CA ARG A 296 -14.60 -17.46 21.70
C ARG A 296 -13.92 -17.13 20.37
N LEU A 297 -13.31 -18.15 19.78
CA LEU A 297 -12.56 -18.06 18.54
C LEU A 297 -13.49 -17.84 17.34
N GLU A 298 -14.57 -18.62 17.23
CA GLU A 298 -15.61 -18.45 16.21
C GLU A 298 -16.28 -17.08 16.33
N ALA A 299 -16.59 -16.63 17.55
CA ALA A 299 -17.11 -15.31 17.82
C ALA A 299 -16.13 -14.20 17.38
N TYR A 300 -14.82 -14.42 17.50
CA TYR A 300 -13.81 -13.46 17.03
C TYR A 300 -13.77 -13.39 15.50
N CYS A 301 -13.83 -14.53 14.81
CA CYS A 301 -13.94 -14.57 13.35
C CYS A 301 -15.18 -13.81 12.86
N THR A 302 -16.34 -14.06 13.49
CA THR A 302 -17.59 -13.31 13.23
C THR A 302 -17.37 -11.81 13.46
N LEU A 303 -16.83 -11.42 14.62
CA LEU A 303 -16.59 -10.01 14.95
C LEU A 303 -15.72 -9.32 13.90
N VAL A 304 -14.61 -9.95 13.49
CA VAL A 304 -13.69 -9.38 12.49
C VAL A 304 -14.39 -9.24 11.13
N HIS A 305 -15.16 -10.23 10.70
CA HIS A 305 -15.93 -10.18 9.45
C HIS A 305 -16.95 -9.02 9.45
N GLU A 306 -17.71 -8.87 10.53
CA GLU A 306 -18.69 -7.79 10.66
C GLU A 306 -18.02 -6.41 10.75
N LEU A 307 -16.87 -6.30 11.43
CA LEU A 307 -16.06 -5.08 11.44
C LEU A 307 -15.52 -4.74 10.05
N ALA A 308 -15.16 -5.76 9.26
CA ALA A 308 -14.73 -5.57 7.88
C ALA A 308 -15.84 -4.89 7.06
N HIS A 309 -17.09 -5.33 7.16
CA HIS A 309 -18.21 -4.65 6.47
C HIS A 309 -18.34 -3.17 6.83
N ILE A 310 -18.12 -2.80 8.11
CA ILE A 310 -18.17 -1.40 8.54
C ILE A 310 -17.01 -0.61 7.93
N TYR A 311 -15.77 -1.05 8.13
CA TYR A 311 -14.58 -0.30 7.70
C TYR A 311 -14.36 -0.33 6.19
N LEU A 312 -14.87 -1.35 5.50
CA LEU A 312 -14.96 -1.39 4.05
C LEU A 312 -16.11 -0.52 3.51
N GLY A 313 -16.95 0.07 4.36
CA GLY A 313 -18.01 0.99 3.94
C GLY A 313 -19.22 0.29 3.33
N HIS A 314 -19.36 -1.03 3.54
CA HIS A 314 -20.49 -1.82 3.04
C HIS A 314 -21.79 -1.51 3.78
N VAL A 315 -21.68 -1.03 5.03
CA VAL A 315 -22.82 -0.65 5.88
C VAL A 315 -23.23 0.81 5.66
N CYS A 316 -22.30 1.76 5.77
CA CYS A 316 -22.46 3.17 5.36
C CYS A 316 -21.10 3.88 5.30
N GLY A 317 -21.05 5.05 4.64
CA GLY A 317 -19.86 5.90 4.66
C GLY A 317 -19.65 6.65 5.97
N HIS A 318 -18.43 7.17 6.16
CA HIS A 318 -18.10 8.05 7.29
C HIS A 318 -17.98 9.51 6.82
N PRO A 319 -18.67 10.49 7.45
CA PRO A 319 -18.70 11.88 6.97
C PRO A 319 -17.34 12.57 6.99
N LYS A 320 -16.46 12.21 7.94
CA LYS A 320 -15.04 12.66 7.96
C LYS A 320 -14.11 11.88 7.01
N ARG A 321 -14.64 11.15 6.03
CA ARG A 321 -13.87 10.32 5.07
C ARG A 321 -12.90 9.31 5.69
N LYS A 322 -13.17 8.83 6.91
CA LYS A 322 -12.40 7.72 7.52
C LYS A 322 -12.48 6.44 6.67
N TRP A 323 -13.63 6.22 6.04
CA TRP A 323 -13.86 5.20 5.02
C TRP A 323 -14.98 5.66 4.08
N PRO A 324 -14.98 5.21 2.81
CA PRO A 324 -15.99 5.56 1.81
C PRO A 324 -17.37 4.95 2.08
N ASP A 325 -18.39 5.43 1.37
CA ASP A 325 -19.70 4.77 1.27
C ASP A 325 -19.70 3.83 0.06
N ARG A 326 -19.79 2.51 0.32
CA ARG A 326 -19.79 1.45 -0.70
C ARG A 326 -21.03 0.57 -0.58
N ARG A 327 -22.14 1.13 -0.09
CA ARG A 327 -23.43 0.42 -0.03
C ARG A 327 -23.95 0.00 -1.40
N SER A 328 -23.55 0.65 -2.48
CA SER A 328 -23.95 0.31 -3.84
C SER A 328 -23.21 -0.90 -4.43
N GLU A 329 -22.15 -1.38 -3.79
CA GLU A 329 -21.40 -2.54 -4.30
C GLU A 329 -22.26 -3.81 -4.30
N LYS A 330 -21.95 -4.69 -5.24
CA LYS A 330 -22.64 -5.98 -5.36
C LYS A 330 -22.35 -6.85 -4.13
N ARG A 331 -23.31 -7.73 -3.79
CA ARG A 331 -23.20 -8.57 -2.59
C ARG A 331 -21.98 -9.48 -2.63
N ASP A 332 -21.72 -10.13 -3.76
CA ASP A 332 -20.52 -10.95 -4.00
C ASP A 332 -19.22 -10.22 -3.69
N VAL A 333 -19.05 -8.98 -4.19
CA VAL A 333 -17.89 -8.13 -3.90
C VAL A 333 -17.76 -7.85 -2.40
N LYS A 334 -18.88 -7.50 -1.75
CA LYS A 334 -18.89 -7.14 -0.33
C LYS A 334 -18.50 -8.31 0.58
N GLU A 335 -19.07 -9.49 0.33
CA GLU A 335 -18.76 -10.70 1.10
C GLU A 335 -17.31 -11.11 0.85
N PHE A 336 -16.85 -11.12 -0.40
CA PHE A 336 -15.49 -11.53 -0.75
C PHE A 336 -14.43 -10.63 -0.09
N GLU A 337 -14.61 -9.31 -0.12
CA GLU A 337 -13.71 -8.38 0.56
C GLU A 337 -13.73 -8.57 2.09
N ALA A 338 -14.91 -8.73 2.70
CA ALA A 338 -15.04 -8.91 4.14
C ALA A 338 -14.43 -10.24 4.63
N GLU A 339 -14.65 -11.32 3.88
CA GLU A 339 -14.02 -12.62 4.13
C GLU A 339 -12.50 -12.56 3.99
N SER A 340 -11.99 -11.86 2.97
CA SER A 340 -10.55 -11.69 2.75
C SER A 340 -9.89 -10.92 3.91
N VAL A 341 -10.54 -9.88 4.43
CA VAL A 341 -10.09 -9.17 5.64
C VAL A 341 -10.06 -10.13 6.84
N ALA A 342 -11.14 -10.88 7.06
CA ALA A 342 -11.24 -11.80 8.18
C ALA A 342 -10.17 -12.90 8.12
N TYR A 343 -9.89 -13.42 6.93
CA TYR A 343 -8.83 -14.39 6.67
C TYR A 343 -7.47 -13.86 7.13
N VAL A 344 -7.06 -12.69 6.62
CA VAL A 344 -5.75 -12.10 6.93
C VAL A 344 -5.61 -11.83 8.42
N VAL A 345 -6.63 -11.23 9.06
CA VAL A 345 -6.57 -10.92 10.49
C VAL A 345 -6.48 -12.19 11.33
N CYS A 346 -7.34 -13.18 11.10
CA CYS A 346 -7.36 -14.42 11.89
C CYS A 346 -6.06 -15.22 11.71
N ALA A 347 -5.59 -15.36 10.47
CA ALA A 347 -4.33 -16.04 10.17
C ALA A 347 -3.12 -15.39 10.86
N ARG A 348 -3.10 -14.07 10.97
CA ARG A 348 -2.04 -13.31 11.63
C ARG A 348 -2.10 -13.38 13.16
N GLN A 349 -3.27 -13.61 13.74
CA GLN A 349 -3.41 -13.89 15.17
C GLN A 349 -3.04 -15.34 15.54
N GLY A 350 -2.64 -16.18 14.58
CA GLY A 350 -2.41 -17.61 14.83
C GLY A 350 -3.70 -18.38 15.08
N VAL A 351 -4.83 -17.79 14.70
CA VAL A 351 -6.18 -18.29 14.87
C VAL A 351 -6.62 -18.86 13.53
N MET A 352 -6.08 -20.02 13.19
CA MET A 352 -6.49 -20.79 12.01
C MET A 352 -7.47 -21.87 12.48
N THR A 353 -8.71 -21.49 12.82
CA THR A 353 -9.81 -22.45 12.74
C THR A 353 -10.36 -22.44 11.32
N THR A 354 -11.52 -23.05 11.09
CA THR A 354 -12.30 -23.22 9.85
C THR A 354 -12.52 -21.97 8.95
N ALA A 355 -11.76 -20.87 9.12
CA ALA A 355 -11.57 -19.82 8.12
C ALA A 355 -11.15 -20.34 6.73
N PRO A 356 -10.39 -21.45 6.57
CA PRO A 356 -10.21 -22.09 5.28
C PRO A 356 -11.52 -22.55 4.66
N GLN A 357 -12.58 -22.87 5.43
CA GLN A 357 -13.85 -23.36 4.87
C GLN A 357 -14.65 -22.24 4.19
N TYR A 358 -14.68 -21.02 4.73
CA TYR A 358 -15.44 -19.93 4.13
C TYR A 358 -14.84 -19.46 2.80
N LEU A 359 -13.52 -19.23 2.75
CA LEU A 359 -12.85 -18.94 1.48
C LEU A 359 -12.82 -20.17 0.56
N ALA A 360 -12.70 -21.41 1.05
CA ALA A 360 -12.70 -22.60 0.19
C ALA A 360 -14.06 -22.85 -0.46
N ASP A 361 -15.17 -22.58 0.24
CA ASP A 361 -16.51 -22.68 -0.34
C ASP A 361 -16.69 -21.64 -1.45
N TYR A 362 -16.15 -20.42 -1.31
CA TYR A 362 -16.22 -19.39 -2.36
C TYR A 362 -15.24 -19.61 -3.51
N LEU A 363 -13.97 -19.94 -3.22
CA LEU A 363 -12.92 -20.21 -4.20
C LEU A 363 -13.12 -21.55 -4.94
N GLY A 364 -13.93 -22.47 -4.40
CA GLY A 364 -14.26 -23.75 -5.00
C GLY A 364 -15.36 -23.71 -6.06
N HIS A 365 -16.19 -22.64 -6.10
CA HIS A 365 -17.32 -22.51 -7.02
C HIS A 365 -17.11 -21.47 -8.14
N ASN A 366 -16.19 -20.52 -7.97
CA ASN A 366 -15.86 -19.51 -8.98
C ASN A 366 -14.34 -19.39 -9.16
N ASP A 367 -13.85 -19.75 -10.35
CA ASP A 367 -12.44 -19.56 -10.72
C ASP A 367 -12.08 -18.07 -10.89
N ALA A 368 -13.08 -17.21 -11.06
CA ALA A 368 -12.92 -15.78 -11.28
C ALA A 368 -13.14 -14.96 -10.00
N ILE A 369 -12.16 -14.13 -9.66
CA ILE A 369 -12.23 -13.20 -8.54
C ILE A 369 -13.14 -12.01 -8.93
N PRO A 370 -14.09 -11.62 -8.06
CA PRO A 370 -14.89 -10.41 -8.30
C PRO A 370 -14.02 -9.15 -8.34
N ALA A 371 -14.55 -8.05 -8.87
CA ALA A 371 -13.83 -6.77 -8.96
C ALA A 371 -13.67 -6.09 -7.59
N ILE A 372 -12.82 -6.65 -6.74
CA ILE A 372 -12.56 -6.20 -5.37
C ILE A 372 -11.45 -5.15 -5.30
N ASP A 373 -11.46 -4.39 -4.21
CA ASP A 373 -10.42 -3.44 -3.84
C ASP A 373 -9.45 -4.08 -2.84
N ILE A 374 -8.34 -4.61 -3.36
CA ILE A 374 -7.34 -5.34 -2.57
C ILE A 374 -6.60 -4.40 -1.62
N HIS A 375 -6.32 -3.17 -2.04
CA HIS A 375 -5.66 -2.17 -1.19
C HIS A 375 -6.48 -1.97 0.10
N ARG A 376 -7.79 -1.73 -0.03
CA ARG A 376 -8.68 -1.52 1.11
C ARG A 376 -8.82 -2.77 1.95
N VAL A 377 -8.87 -3.97 1.36
CA VAL A 377 -8.84 -5.23 2.12
C VAL A 377 -7.60 -5.27 3.03
N LEU A 378 -6.41 -4.98 2.49
CA LEU A 378 -5.16 -5.05 3.27
C LEU A 378 -5.04 -3.92 4.31
N VAL A 379 -5.52 -2.72 4.00
CA VAL A 379 -5.54 -1.58 4.92
C VAL A 379 -6.53 -1.82 6.06
N VAL A 380 -7.74 -2.30 5.77
CA VAL A 380 -8.75 -2.62 6.79
C VAL A 380 -8.28 -3.78 7.66
N ALA A 381 -7.69 -4.83 7.09
CA ALA A 381 -7.09 -5.92 7.85
C ALA A 381 -6.01 -5.41 8.83
N SER A 382 -5.13 -4.51 8.37
CA SER A 382 -4.09 -3.91 9.23
C SER A 382 -4.71 -3.07 10.36
N LYS A 383 -5.79 -2.32 10.09
CA LYS A 383 -6.51 -1.54 11.11
C LYS A 383 -7.15 -2.43 12.18
N ILE A 384 -7.86 -3.48 11.78
CA ILE A 384 -8.51 -4.40 12.75
C ILE A 384 -7.45 -5.16 13.55
N GLU A 385 -6.35 -5.57 12.92
CA GLU A 385 -5.22 -6.16 13.62
C GLU A 385 -4.63 -5.20 14.67
N GLU A 386 -4.44 -3.93 14.32
CA GLU A 386 -3.94 -2.90 15.25
C GLU A 386 -4.89 -2.70 16.44
N MET A 387 -6.21 -2.75 16.20
CA MET A 387 -7.22 -2.71 17.27
C MET A 387 -7.08 -3.86 18.26
N GLY A 388 -6.65 -5.05 17.81
CA GLY A 388 -6.37 -6.17 18.70
C GLY A 388 -5.03 -6.06 19.44
N ARG A 389 -4.01 -5.47 18.79
CA ARG A 389 -2.66 -5.34 19.36
C ARG A 389 -2.52 -4.27 20.43
N THR A 390 -3.16 -3.11 20.26
CA THR A 390 -2.97 -1.97 21.17
C THR A 390 -4.29 -1.33 21.60
N PHE A 391 -4.44 -1.07 22.90
CA PHE A 391 -5.55 -0.27 23.40
C PHE A 391 -5.20 1.22 23.34
N ARG A 392 -5.86 1.99 22.45
CA ARG A 392 -5.62 3.44 22.34
C ARG A 392 -6.08 4.19 23.61
N LYS A 393 -5.20 4.79 24.41
CA LYS A 393 -5.67 5.69 25.49
C LYS A 393 -6.39 6.90 24.86
N GLN A 394 -7.45 7.40 25.48
CA GLN A 394 -8.14 8.62 25.02
C GLN A 394 -7.12 9.76 24.92
N GLU A 395 -6.90 10.28 23.71
CA GLU A 395 -6.35 11.62 23.58
C GLU A 395 -7.37 12.57 24.21
N LYS A 396 -6.96 13.30 25.26
CA LYS A 396 -7.72 14.45 25.73
C LYS A 396 -7.84 15.38 24.54
N GLN A 397 -9.06 15.55 24.03
CA GLN A 397 -9.39 16.67 23.16
C GLN A 397 -9.08 17.93 23.97
N ASN A 398 -7.95 18.57 23.68
CA ASN A 398 -7.81 19.97 24.03
C ASN A 398 -8.82 20.71 23.15
N GLU A 399 -9.75 21.35 23.82
CA GLU A 399 -10.61 22.40 23.29
C GLU A 399 -9.73 23.44 22.60
N GLU A 400 -9.95 23.66 21.30
CA GLU A 400 -9.72 24.97 20.70
C GLU A 400 -11.07 25.43 20.15
N GLU A 401 -11.80 26.10 21.04
CA GLU A 401 -12.64 27.23 20.68
C GLU A 401 -11.71 28.35 20.17
N ALA A 402 -11.80 28.66 18.88
CA ALA A 402 -11.53 29.99 18.31
C ALA A 402 -12.26 30.10 16.95
#